data_AF-A0A499S124-F1
#
_entry.id   AF-A0A499S124-F1
#
_cell.length_a   1.000
_cell.length_b   1.000
_cell.length_c   1.000
_cell.angle_alpha   90.00
_cell.angle_beta   90.00
_cell.angle_gamma   90.00
#
_symmetry.space_group_name_H-M   'P 1'
#
loop_
_entity.id
_entity.type
_entity.pdbx_description
1 polymer ?
#
loop_
_entity_poly.entity_id
_entity_poly.type
_entity_poly.pdbx_seq_one_letter_code
_entity_poly.pdbx_strand_id
1 'polypeptide(L)'
;MNNDEMLKKVILLLQSDIESHKISNGTGISSATISKLRNGNKNISKSSYETVSKLYKYYLDKESYLEQAKNLKEDILNIKLPKDIQIFISSLKNIIDRLNDNSSELSIKEILFEKKFTMTKDKKSSELISTIKIDELVPIQIKRNTFAYNLKIIKDYIDEHSPIKSINNYHIDFAYNDLEIDLKHLIYKGDRVTLIKSNLDELGETQTGLYVSSAGHNYEYNFIKLYVFEDYRKEEEHE
;
A
#
# COMPACT_ATOMS: atom_id res chain seq x y z
N MET A 1 7.64 23.58 15.68
CA MET A 1 6.92 22.36 16.11
C MET A 1 6.96 22.33 17.64
N ASN A 2 5.82 22.26 18.31
CA ASN A 2 5.76 22.39 19.77
C ASN A 2 6.16 21.05 20.44
N ASN A 3 7.08 21.08 21.40
CA ASN A 3 7.62 19.87 22.04
C ASN A 3 6.51 19.04 22.72
N ASP A 4 5.48 19.71 23.22
CA ASP A 4 4.30 19.07 23.82
C ASP A 4 3.44 18.32 22.79
N GLU A 5 3.33 18.82 21.56
CA GLU A 5 2.57 18.16 20.49
C GLU A 5 3.28 16.87 20.05
N MET A 6 4.61 16.92 19.92
CA MET A 6 5.44 15.78 19.60
C MET A 6 5.31 14.67 20.65
N LEU A 7 5.36 15.03 21.94
CA LEU A 7 5.18 14.09 23.04
C LEU A 7 3.78 13.45 23.04
N LYS A 8 2.71 14.22 22.78
CA LYS A 8 1.35 13.68 22.66
C LYS A 8 1.26 12.62 21.57
N LYS A 9 1.83 12.88 20.39
CA LYS A 9 1.86 11.94 19.26
C LYS A 9 2.65 10.67 19.61
N VAL A 10 3.79 10.80 20.30
CA VAL A 10 4.53 9.62 20.79
C VAL A 10 3.74 8.83 21.83
N ILE A 11 2.99 9.49 22.73
CA ILE A 11 2.13 8.80 23.69
C ILE A 11 1.04 8.00 22.98
N LEU A 12 0.39 8.58 21.96
CA LEU A 12 -0.61 7.88 21.13
C LEU A 12 -0.01 6.63 20.49
N LEU A 13 1.20 6.73 19.91
CA LEU A 13 1.92 5.57 19.37
C LEU A 13 2.15 4.49 20.43
N LEU A 14 2.62 4.86 21.62
CA LEU A 14 2.91 3.91 22.70
C LEU A 14 1.64 3.24 23.26
N GLN A 15 0.50 3.92 23.20
CA GLN A 15 -0.80 3.40 23.61
C GLN A 15 -1.50 2.58 22.51
N SER A 16 -1.00 2.62 21.27
CA SER A 16 -1.59 1.89 20.14
C SER A 16 -1.47 0.36 20.29
N ASP A 17 -2.28 -0.36 19.51
CA ASP A 17 -2.23 -1.81 19.35
C ASP A 17 -1.00 -2.31 18.58
N ILE A 18 -0.17 -1.41 18.03
CA ILE A 18 1.06 -1.78 17.34
C ILE A 18 1.98 -2.52 18.32
N GLU A 19 2.34 -3.76 17.97
CA GLU A 19 3.18 -4.59 18.84
C GLU A 19 4.53 -3.94 19.15
N SER A 20 5.01 -4.03 20.40
CA SER A 20 6.27 -3.41 20.83
C SER A 20 7.48 -3.81 19.97
N HIS A 21 7.49 -5.02 19.42
CA HIS A 21 8.55 -5.48 18.52
C HIS A 21 8.52 -4.77 17.16
N LYS A 22 7.32 -4.43 16.63
CA LYS A 22 7.16 -3.66 15.38
C LYS A 22 7.67 -2.22 15.58
N ILE A 23 7.31 -1.59 16.70
CA ILE A 23 7.82 -0.25 17.06
C ILE A 23 9.34 -0.31 17.24
N SER A 24 9.86 -1.31 17.95
CA SER A 24 11.29 -1.51 18.16
C SER A 24 12.07 -1.61 16.84
N ASN A 25 11.62 -2.47 15.93
CA ASN A 25 12.27 -2.64 14.63
C ASN A 25 12.22 -1.37 13.77
N GLY A 26 11.07 -0.69 13.74
CA GLY A 26 10.91 0.52 12.92
C GLY A 26 11.63 1.75 13.47
N THR A 27 11.91 1.80 14.77
CA THR A 27 12.59 2.93 15.42
C THR A 27 14.07 2.68 15.69
N GLY A 28 14.51 1.42 15.69
CA GLY A 28 15.82 1.00 16.19
C GLY A 28 15.96 1.11 17.72
N ILE A 29 14.88 1.39 18.45
CA ILE A 29 14.88 1.41 19.93
C ILE A 29 14.66 -0.01 20.44
N SER A 30 15.35 -0.41 21.51
CA SER A 30 15.21 -1.78 22.04
C SER A 30 13.79 -2.08 22.53
N SER A 31 13.31 -3.30 22.26
CA SER A 31 11.98 -3.75 22.68
C SER A 31 11.75 -3.60 24.19
N ALA A 32 12.79 -3.87 25.00
CA ALA A 32 12.75 -3.65 26.45
C ALA A 32 12.50 -2.17 26.82
N THR A 33 13.07 -1.23 26.06
CA THR A 33 12.83 0.21 26.28
C THR A 33 11.41 0.58 25.88
N ILE A 34 10.91 0.08 24.74
CA ILE A 34 9.52 0.29 24.32
C ILE A 34 8.55 -0.23 25.38
N SER A 35 8.72 -1.45 25.87
CA SER A 35 7.87 -2.02 26.92
C SER A 35 7.89 -1.21 28.22
N LYS A 36 9.07 -0.70 28.64
CA LYS A 36 9.16 0.19 29.81
C LYS A 36 8.41 1.51 29.60
N LEU A 37 8.46 2.07 28.39
CA LEU A 37 7.72 3.29 28.04
C LEU A 37 6.20 3.05 28.04
N ARG A 38 5.74 1.94 27.47
CA ARG A 38 4.31 1.57 27.43
C ARG A 38 3.71 1.35 28.81
N ASN A 39 4.46 0.67 29.68
CA ASN A 39 3.99 0.32 31.02
C ASN A 39 4.16 1.47 32.04
N GLY A 40 4.60 2.66 31.62
CA GLY A 40 4.84 3.79 32.51
C GLY A 40 6.09 3.67 33.40
N ASN A 41 6.82 2.56 33.33
CA ASN A 41 8.07 2.34 34.08
C ASN A 41 9.22 3.26 33.63
N LYS A 42 9.10 3.87 32.45
CA LYS A 42 9.98 4.95 31.97
C LYS A 42 9.11 6.10 31.49
N ASN A 43 9.37 7.31 31.98
CA ASN A 43 8.65 8.50 31.56
C ASN A 43 9.20 9.01 30.21
N ILE A 44 8.33 9.12 29.20
CA ILE A 44 8.72 9.61 27.87
C ILE A 44 9.21 11.06 27.89
N SER A 45 8.63 11.92 28.74
CA SER A 45 9.05 13.32 28.91
C SER A 45 10.46 13.47 29.50
N LYS A 46 11.01 12.39 30.09
CA LYS A 46 12.39 12.32 30.61
C LYS A 46 13.33 11.53 29.69
N SER A 47 12.86 11.09 28.52
CA SER A 47 13.67 10.35 27.56
C SER A 47 14.54 11.29 26.72
N SER A 48 15.62 10.77 26.12
CA SER A 48 16.49 11.59 25.28
C SER A 48 15.72 12.11 24.06
N TYR A 49 16.10 13.30 23.57
CA TYR A 49 15.55 13.86 22.34
C TYR A 49 15.63 12.88 21.17
N GLU A 50 16.74 12.16 21.04
CA GLU A 50 16.91 11.12 20.02
C GLU A 50 15.83 10.03 20.11
N THR A 51 15.51 9.56 21.32
CA THR A 51 14.46 8.55 21.54
C THR A 51 13.10 9.10 21.12
N VAL A 52 12.77 10.32 21.58
CA VAL A 52 11.49 10.97 21.27
C VAL A 52 11.36 11.24 19.77
N SER A 53 12.44 11.67 19.12
CA SER A 53 12.51 11.92 17.67
C SER A 53 12.31 10.67 16.83
N LYS A 54 12.98 9.56 17.18
CA LYS A 54 12.79 8.27 16.50
C LYS A 54 11.35 7.76 16.62
N LEU A 55 10.78 7.81 17.83
CA LEU A 55 9.38 7.42 18.05
C LEU A 55 8.41 8.34 17.31
N TYR A 56 8.67 9.64 17.29
CA TYR A 56 7.82 10.60 16.59
C TYR A 56 7.85 10.39 15.08
N LYS A 57 9.03 10.16 14.49
CA LYS A 57 9.14 9.83 13.07
C LYS A 57 8.35 8.57 12.73
N TYR A 58 8.47 7.53 13.57
CA TYR A 58 7.69 6.32 13.40
C TYR A 58 6.18 6.54 13.60
N TYR A 59 5.77 7.44 14.49
CA TYR A 59 4.37 7.87 14.60
C TYR A 59 3.89 8.48 13.29
N LEU A 60 4.64 9.40 12.67
CA LEU A 60 4.25 10.03 11.42
C LEU A 60 4.08 8.99 10.30
N ASP A 61 5.00 8.02 10.22
CA ASP A 61 4.92 6.90 9.28
C ASP A 61 3.68 6.00 9.52
N LYS A 62 3.10 6.05 10.72
CA LYS A 62 1.93 5.27 11.15
C LYS A 62 0.69 6.12 11.41
N GLU A 63 0.72 7.42 11.12
CA GLU A 63 -0.35 8.34 11.50
C GLU A 63 -1.68 7.91 10.87
N SER A 64 -1.68 7.56 9.58
CA SER A 64 -2.88 7.05 8.89
C SER A 64 -3.46 5.80 9.57
N TYR A 65 -2.60 4.85 9.97
CA TYR A 65 -3.06 3.65 10.70
C TYR A 65 -3.68 4.03 12.05
N LEU A 66 -3.01 4.90 12.80
CA LEU A 66 -3.45 5.32 14.13
C LEU A 66 -4.78 6.09 14.08
N GLU A 67 -4.97 6.98 13.10
CA GLU A 67 -6.24 7.69 12.90
C GLU A 67 -7.39 6.73 12.55
N GLN A 68 -7.14 5.75 11.70
CA GLN A 68 -8.15 4.73 11.37
C GLN A 68 -8.47 3.86 12.58
N ALA A 69 -7.44 3.41 13.31
CA ALA A 69 -7.57 2.55 14.49
C ALA A 69 -8.38 3.19 15.63
N LYS A 70 -8.34 4.53 15.79
CA LYS A 70 -9.10 5.24 16.86
C LYS A 70 -10.60 4.94 16.86
N ASN A 71 -11.18 4.69 15.69
CA ASN A 71 -12.62 4.46 15.54
C ASN A 71 -12.99 2.97 15.46
N LEU A 72 -12.02 2.07 15.60
CA LEU A 72 -12.22 0.63 15.49
C LEU A 72 -12.42 -0.01 16.86
N LYS A 73 -13.22 -1.07 16.89
CA LYS A 73 -13.35 -1.92 18.09
C LYS A 73 -11.99 -2.58 18.36
N GLU A 74 -11.56 -2.56 19.62
CA GLU A 74 -10.31 -3.18 20.06
C GLU A 74 -10.23 -4.67 19.68
N ASP A 75 -11.38 -5.37 19.68
CA ASP A 75 -11.51 -6.75 19.22
C ASP A 75 -11.03 -6.95 17.76
N ILE A 76 -11.26 -5.97 16.90
CA ILE A 76 -10.86 -6.02 15.47
C ILE A 76 -9.37 -5.79 15.34
N LEU A 77 -8.84 -4.80 16.08
CA LEU A 77 -7.41 -4.49 16.09
C LEU A 77 -6.56 -5.66 16.59
N ASN A 78 -7.06 -6.39 17.58
CA ASN A 78 -6.42 -7.57 18.17
C ASN A 78 -6.45 -8.82 17.28
N ILE A 79 -7.19 -8.80 16.16
CA ILE A 79 -7.16 -9.92 15.20
C ILE A 79 -5.78 -10.03 14.59
N LYS A 80 -5.20 -11.22 14.76
CA LYS A 80 -3.91 -11.56 14.16
C LYS A 80 -4.11 -12.12 12.77
N LEU A 81 -3.67 -11.37 11.75
CA LEU A 81 -3.60 -11.89 10.39
C LEU A 81 -2.69 -13.14 10.35
N PRO A 82 -2.99 -14.16 9.52
CA PRO A 82 -2.09 -15.27 9.28
C PRO A 82 -0.68 -14.80 8.88
N LYS A 83 0.36 -15.45 9.43
CA LYS A 83 1.77 -15.02 9.23
C LYS A 83 2.14 -14.88 7.75
N ASP A 84 1.66 -15.80 6.92
CA ASP A 84 1.98 -15.81 5.49
C ASP A 84 1.35 -14.61 4.76
N ILE A 85 0.17 -14.16 5.19
CA ILE A 85 -0.47 -12.95 4.68
C ILE A 85 0.33 -11.72 5.10
N GLN A 86 0.72 -11.62 6.38
CA GLN A 86 1.54 -10.51 6.87
C GLN A 86 2.86 -10.38 6.11
N ILE A 87 3.53 -11.51 5.84
CA ILE A 87 4.77 -11.55 5.05
C ILE A 87 4.47 -11.10 3.62
N PHE A 88 3.42 -11.63 2.98
CA PHE A 88 3.04 -11.25 1.62
C PHE A 88 2.81 -9.75 1.48
N ILE A 89 1.94 -9.14 2.29
CA ILE A 89 1.63 -7.70 2.19
C ILE A 89 2.86 -6.83 2.44
N SER A 90 3.77 -7.28 3.32
CA SER A 90 5.01 -6.55 3.61
C SER A 90 6.02 -6.66 2.46
N SER A 91 6.13 -7.84 1.85
CA SER A 91 6.95 -8.06 0.65
C SER A 91 6.40 -7.28 -0.54
N LEU A 92 5.08 -7.25 -0.74
CA LEU A 92 4.43 -6.46 -1.78
C LEU A 92 4.70 -4.96 -1.59
N LYS A 93 4.59 -4.46 -0.35
CA LYS A 93 4.97 -3.07 -0.05
C LYS A 93 6.42 -2.79 -0.43
N ASN A 94 7.35 -3.66 -0.06
CA ASN A 94 8.76 -3.47 -0.41
C ASN A 94 8.99 -3.45 -1.93
N ILE A 95 8.31 -4.31 -2.68
CA ILE A 95 8.37 -4.30 -4.15
C ILE A 95 7.86 -2.98 -4.71
N ILE A 96 6.69 -2.51 -4.25
CA ILE A 96 6.11 -1.24 -4.71
C ILE A 96 7.01 -0.06 -4.34
N ASP A 97 7.58 -0.04 -3.13
CA ASP A 97 8.55 0.98 -2.71
C ASP A 97 9.77 0.98 -3.66
N ARG A 98 10.26 -0.20 -4.07
CA ARG A 98 11.37 -0.33 -5.04
C ARG A 98 11.00 0.08 -6.45
N LEU A 99 9.79 -0.25 -6.93
CA LEU A 99 9.29 0.18 -8.24
C LEU A 99 9.13 1.70 -8.36
N ASN A 100 8.93 2.38 -7.23
CA ASN A 100 8.88 3.83 -7.13
C ASN A 100 10.25 4.48 -6.92
N ASP A 101 11.30 3.69 -6.64
CA ASP A 101 12.65 4.19 -6.42
C ASP A 101 13.44 4.14 -7.73
N ASN A 102 13.72 5.32 -8.29
CA ASN A 102 14.47 5.49 -9.53
C ASN A 102 15.89 4.90 -9.50
N SER A 103 16.42 4.57 -8.32
CA SER A 103 17.72 3.90 -8.17
C SER A 103 17.63 2.36 -8.13
N SER A 104 16.43 1.79 -8.07
CA SER A 104 16.23 0.35 -8.05
C SER A 104 16.42 -0.27 -9.43
N GLU A 105 16.96 -1.49 -9.46
CA GLU A 105 16.99 -2.31 -10.68
C GLU A 105 15.59 -2.85 -11.07
N LEU A 106 14.62 -2.76 -10.16
CA LEU A 106 13.26 -3.18 -10.41
C LEU A 106 12.46 -2.01 -10.98
N SER A 107 11.95 -2.15 -12.19
CA SER A 107 11.15 -1.13 -12.88
C SER A 107 9.94 -1.75 -13.57
N ILE A 108 8.91 -0.93 -13.81
CA ILE A 108 7.84 -1.27 -14.76
C ILE A 108 8.39 -1.09 -16.17
N LYS A 109 8.32 -2.14 -16.98
CA LYS A 109 8.87 -2.11 -18.34
C LYS A 109 7.94 -1.43 -19.33
N GLU A 110 6.65 -1.70 -19.18
CA GLU A 110 5.63 -1.20 -20.08
C GLU A 110 4.41 -0.69 -19.31
N ILE A 111 3.92 0.47 -19.72
CA ILE A 111 2.63 1.01 -19.32
C ILE A 111 1.79 1.10 -20.60
N LEU A 112 0.69 0.37 -20.65
CA LEU A 112 -0.19 0.35 -21.81
C LEU A 112 -1.25 1.44 -21.69
N PHE A 113 -1.47 2.15 -22.78
CA PHE A 113 -2.51 3.15 -22.89
C PHE A 113 -3.52 2.76 -23.97
N GLU A 114 -4.77 2.51 -23.58
CA GLU A 114 -5.86 2.11 -24.46
C GLU A 114 -6.92 3.19 -24.56
N LYS A 115 -7.38 3.49 -25.78
CA LYS A 115 -8.54 4.35 -26.04
C LYS A 115 -9.68 3.52 -26.60
N LYS A 116 -10.83 3.60 -25.94
CA LYS A 116 -12.06 2.92 -26.33
C LYS A 116 -13.11 3.95 -26.74
N PHE A 117 -13.64 3.77 -27.94
CA PHE A 117 -14.70 4.61 -28.50
C PHE A 117 -15.99 3.80 -28.57
N THR A 118 -17.06 4.31 -27.96
CA THR A 118 -18.40 3.73 -28.13
C THR A 118 -19.03 4.31 -29.39
N MET A 119 -19.50 3.45 -30.28
CA MET A 119 -20.09 3.85 -31.55
C MET A 119 -21.62 3.76 -31.51
N THR A 120 -22.30 4.83 -31.94
CA THR A 120 -23.74 4.86 -32.14
C THR A 120 -24.12 4.17 -33.47
N LYS A 121 -25.43 3.88 -33.65
CA LYS A 121 -25.95 3.28 -34.89
C LYS A 121 -25.69 4.13 -36.13
N ASP A 122 -25.60 5.45 -36.01
CA ASP A 122 -25.24 6.37 -37.09
C ASP A 122 -23.72 6.50 -37.32
N LYS A 123 -22.92 5.58 -36.73
CA LYS A 123 -21.46 5.50 -36.87
C LYS A 123 -20.71 6.72 -36.32
N LYS A 124 -21.27 7.39 -35.33
CA LYS A 124 -20.59 8.45 -34.59
C LYS A 124 -20.06 7.91 -33.27
N SER A 125 -18.98 8.49 -32.78
CA SER A 125 -18.48 8.20 -31.44
C SER A 125 -19.31 8.98 -30.42
N SER A 126 -19.78 8.33 -29.36
CA SER A 126 -20.50 8.98 -28.26
C SER A 126 -19.64 9.23 -27.03
N GLU A 127 -18.72 8.31 -26.72
CA GLU A 127 -17.92 8.34 -25.49
C GLU A 127 -16.51 7.82 -25.78
N LEU A 128 -15.52 8.52 -25.21
CA LEU A 128 -14.12 8.11 -25.20
C LEU A 128 -13.75 7.74 -23.77
N ILE A 129 -13.40 6.47 -23.55
CA ILE A 129 -12.80 6.00 -22.31
C ILE A 129 -11.33 5.72 -22.58
N SER A 130 -10.48 6.34 -21.78
CA SER A 130 -9.05 6.19 -21.82
C SER A 130 -8.64 5.33 -20.61
N THR A 131 -7.89 4.25 -20.85
CA THR A 131 -7.47 3.30 -19.82
C THR A 131 -5.96 3.18 -19.80
N ILE A 132 -5.35 3.33 -18.63
CA ILE A 132 -3.94 2.98 -18.40
C ILE A 132 -3.88 1.62 -17.70
N LYS A 133 -2.96 0.77 -18.16
CA LYS A 133 -2.74 -0.56 -17.60
C LYS A 133 -1.26 -0.84 -17.32
N ILE A 134 -1.04 -1.54 -16.22
CA ILE A 134 0.20 -2.24 -15.90
C ILE A 134 -0.16 -3.72 -15.77
N ASP A 135 0.62 -4.59 -16.39
CA ASP A 135 0.57 -6.05 -16.26
C ASP A 135 2.03 -6.52 -16.23
N GLU A 136 2.62 -6.57 -15.03
CA GLU A 136 4.06 -6.86 -14.84
C GLU A 136 4.26 -7.97 -13.82
N LEU A 137 5.12 -8.94 -14.15
CA LEU A 137 5.50 -10.02 -13.24
C LEU A 137 6.63 -9.58 -12.31
N VAL A 138 6.34 -9.52 -11.00
CA VAL A 138 7.30 -9.12 -9.97
C VAL A 138 7.57 -10.26 -8.96
N PRO A 139 8.80 -10.36 -8.42
CA PRO A 139 9.18 -11.46 -7.54
C PRO A 139 8.84 -11.19 -6.08
N ILE A 140 7.81 -11.86 -5.54
CA ILE A 140 7.44 -11.77 -4.12
C ILE A 140 8.16 -12.85 -3.30
N GLN A 141 8.99 -12.44 -2.35
CA GLN A 141 9.64 -13.35 -1.42
C GLN A 141 8.74 -13.65 -0.22
N ILE A 142 8.47 -14.93 0.03
CA ILE A 142 7.71 -15.40 1.19
C ILE A 142 8.52 -16.49 1.88
N LYS A 143 9.03 -16.15 3.07
CA LYS A 143 10.00 -16.99 3.79
C LYS A 143 11.24 -17.26 2.92
N ARG A 144 11.45 -18.51 2.50
CA ARG A 144 12.61 -18.95 1.71
C ARG A 144 12.31 -19.10 0.22
N ASN A 145 11.06 -18.90 -0.19
CA ASN A 145 10.61 -19.14 -1.56
C ASN A 145 10.28 -17.81 -2.23
N THR A 146 10.61 -17.70 -3.51
CA THR A 146 10.21 -16.59 -4.37
C THR A 146 9.07 -17.05 -5.26
N PHE A 147 8.00 -16.26 -5.30
CA PHE A 147 6.82 -16.51 -6.12
C PHE A 147 6.72 -15.40 -7.17
N ALA A 148 6.34 -15.78 -8.39
CA ALA A 148 5.91 -14.80 -9.37
C ALA A 148 4.55 -14.25 -8.92
N TYR A 149 4.46 -12.92 -8.85
CA TYR A 149 3.24 -12.19 -8.58
C TYR A 149 2.97 -11.28 -9.77
N ASN A 150 1.79 -11.41 -10.37
CA ASN A 150 1.38 -10.51 -11.41
C ASN A 150 0.85 -9.22 -10.78
N LEU A 151 1.51 -8.09 -11.01
CA LEU A 151 1.04 -6.78 -10.59
C LEU A 151 0.14 -6.21 -11.69
N LYS A 152 -1.17 -6.43 -11.58
CA LYS A 152 -2.16 -5.84 -12.50
C LYS A 152 -2.77 -4.58 -11.91
N ILE A 153 -2.58 -3.46 -12.59
CA ILE A 153 -3.24 -2.19 -12.24
C ILE A 153 -3.96 -1.69 -13.48
N ILE A 154 -5.26 -1.41 -13.34
CA ILE A 154 -6.11 -0.87 -14.40
C ILE A 154 -6.73 0.41 -13.86
N LYS A 155 -6.56 1.51 -14.60
CA LYS A 155 -7.15 2.80 -14.26
C LYS A 155 -7.85 3.38 -15.48
N ASP A 156 -9.17 3.47 -15.37
CA ASP A 156 -10.00 4.20 -16.32
C ASP A 156 -10.07 5.67 -15.94
N TYR A 157 -10.07 6.54 -16.94
CA TYR A 157 -10.41 7.94 -16.79
C TYR A 157 -11.26 8.41 -17.97
N ILE A 158 -12.19 9.31 -17.66
CA ILE A 158 -13.00 9.99 -18.65
C ILE A 158 -12.14 11.16 -19.12
N ASP A 159 -11.81 11.14 -20.40
CA ASP A 159 -10.92 12.11 -21.03
C ASP A 159 -11.68 13.44 -21.20
N GLU A 160 -11.67 14.30 -20.17
CA GLU A 160 -12.31 15.62 -20.25
C GLU A 160 -11.40 16.66 -20.94
N HIS A 161 -10.07 16.49 -20.90
CA HIS A 161 -9.08 17.40 -21.48
C HIS A 161 -7.88 16.66 -22.05
N SER A 162 -7.46 17.06 -23.26
CA SER A 162 -6.26 16.72 -24.05
C SER A 162 -5.70 15.29 -23.95
N PRO A 163 -5.50 14.59 -25.09
CA PRO A 163 -5.02 13.22 -25.07
C PRO A 163 -3.62 13.10 -24.46
N ILE A 164 -3.42 12.14 -23.54
CA ILE A 164 -2.08 11.77 -23.04
C ILE A 164 -1.19 11.42 -24.24
N LYS A 165 -0.16 12.23 -24.48
CA LYS A 165 0.82 12.01 -25.55
C LYS A 165 2.03 11.21 -25.08
N SER A 166 2.46 11.42 -23.84
CA SER A 166 3.58 10.71 -23.23
C SER A 166 3.43 10.65 -21.70
N ILE A 167 3.94 9.57 -21.11
CA ILE A 167 4.06 9.40 -19.66
C ILE A 167 5.53 9.67 -19.30
N ASN A 168 5.79 10.70 -18.50
CA ASN A 168 7.14 11.09 -18.12
C ASN A 168 7.59 10.40 -16.83
N ASN A 169 6.63 10.10 -15.95
CA ASN A 169 6.90 9.40 -14.70
C ASN A 169 5.63 8.69 -14.21
N TYR A 170 5.79 7.76 -13.28
CA TYR A 170 4.69 7.12 -12.58
C TYR A 170 4.97 7.02 -11.08
N HIS A 171 3.89 6.81 -10.31
CA HIS A 171 3.95 6.44 -8.91
C HIS A 171 2.86 5.43 -8.60
N ILE A 172 3.21 4.34 -7.95
CA ILE A 172 2.29 3.32 -7.48
C ILE A 172 2.11 3.52 -5.97
N ASP A 173 0.91 3.92 -5.56
CA ASP A 173 0.53 3.99 -4.16
C ASP A 173 -0.04 2.64 -3.71
N PHE A 174 0.37 2.21 -2.52
CA PHE A 174 -0.17 1.01 -1.89
C PHE A 174 -0.62 1.34 -0.48
N ALA A 175 -1.93 1.29 -0.28
CA ALA A 175 -2.61 1.51 0.99
C ALA A 175 -2.44 0.29 1.92
N TYR A 176 -1.18 0.01 2.29
CA TYR A 176 -0.77 -1.14 3.09
C TYR A 176 -1.52 -1.25 4.42
N ASN A 177 -1.65 -0.12 5.14
CA ASN A 177 -2.31 -0.10 6.45
C ASN A 177 -3.82 -0.37 6.29
N ASP A 178 -4.44 0.22 5.27
CA ASP A 178 -5.87 0.08 4.98
C ASP A 178 -6.19 -1.38 4.63
N LEU A 179 -5.34 -2.03 3.83
CA LEU A 179 -5.44 -3.47 3.56
C LEU A 179 -5.32 -4.29 4.85
N GLU A 180 -4.32 -4.02 5.70
CA GLU A 180 -4.15 -4.76 6.96
C GLU A 180 -5.40 -4.66 7.85
N ILE A 181 -5.95 -3.46 7.98
CA ILE A 181 -7.15 -3.17 8.79
C ILE A 181 -8.38 -3.84 8.18
N ASP A 182 -8.58 -3.74 6.88
CA ASP A 182 -9.76 -4.29 6.21
C ASP A 182 -9.77 -5.83 6.24
N LEU A 183 -8.61 -6.48 6.08
CA LEU A 183 -8.48 -7.93 6.29
C LEU A 183 -8.83 -8.35 7.72
N LYS A 184 -8.44 -7.57 8.74
CA LYS A 184 -8.86 -7.83 10.13
C LYS A 184 -10.38 -7.71 10.27
N HIS A 185 -10.99 -6.70 9.66
CA HIS A 185 -12.45 -6.54 9.63
C HIS A 185 -13.17 -7.73 8.99
N LEU A 186 -12.67 -8.24 7.86
CA LEU A 186 -13.24 -9.39 7.17
C LEU A 186 -13.17 -10.63 8.06
N ILE A 187 -12.02 -10.91 8.68
CA ILE A 187 -11.87 -12.04 9.61
C ILE A 187 -12.82 -11.88 10.81
N TYR A 188 -12.97 -10.67 11.36
CA TYR A 188 -13.92 -10.41 12.44
C TYR A 188 -15.37 -10.76 12.05
N LYS A 189 -15.74 -10.48 10.80
CA LYS A 189 -17.05 -10.79 10.22
C LYS A 189 -17.22 -12.28 9.87
N GLY A 190 -16.17 -13.09 10.03
CA GLY A 190 -16.18 -14.53 9.76
C GLY A 190 -15.65 -14.92 8.38
N ASP A 191 -15.09 -13.99 7.60
CA ASP A 191 -14.50 -14.33 6.31
C ASP A 191 -13.21 -15.12 6.46
N ARG A 192 -13.02 -16.06 5.53
CA ARG A 192 -11.77 -16.79 5.37
C ARG A 192 -10.84 -15.98 4.47
N VAL A 193 -9.71 -15.57 5.02
CA VAL A 193 -8.62 -14.94 4.28
C VAL A 193 -7.46 -15.91 4.14
N THR A 194 -7.04 -16.18 2.90
CA THR A 194 -5.92 -17.08 2.60
C THR A 194 -5.01 -16.49 1.56
N LEU A 195 -3.71 -16.72 1.69
CA LEU A 195 -2.75 -16.45 0.63
C LEU A 195 -2.70 -17.65 -0.32
N ILE A 196 -2.96 -17.41 -1.59
CA ILE A 196 -2.74 -18.39 -2.64
C ILE A 196 -1.30 -18.26 -3.11
N LYS A 197 -0.65 -19.41 -3.25
CA LYS A 197 0.74 -19.55 -3.68
C LYS A 197 0.75 -20.59 -4.79
N SER A 198 0.43 -20.20 -6.01
CA SER A 198 0.46 -21.12 -7.14
C SER A 198 1.61 -20.78 -8.08
N ASN A 199 2.06 -21.80 -8.80
CA ASN A 199 2.74 -21.58 -10.07
C ASN A 199 1.70 -21.14 -11.11
N LEU A 200 2.15 -20.71 -12.29
CA LEU A 200 1.30 -20.24 -13.38
C LEU A 200 0.10 -21.19 -13.62
N ASP A 201 -1.08 -20.62 -13.84
CA ASP A 201 -2.27 -21.37 -14.22
C ASP A 201 -2.19 -21.90 -15.67
N GLU A 202 -3.26 -22.52 -16.16
CA GLU A 202 -3.31 -23.09 -17.51
C GLU A 202 -3.10 -22.06 -18.63
N LEU A 203 -3.28 -20.77 -18.33
CA LEU A 203 -3.07 -19.64 -19.23
C LEU A 203 -1.69 -19.00 -19.05
N GLY A 204 -0.87 -19.51 -18.14
CA GLY A 204 0.43 -18.93 -17.84
C GLY A 204 0.36 -17.76 -16.86
N GLU A 205 -0.76 -17.55 -16.17
CA GLU A 205 -0.97 -16.42 -15.24
C GLU A 205 -0.68 -16.83 -13.79
N THR A 206 0.00 -15.96 -13.03
CA THR A 206 0.24 -16.24 -11.61
C THR A 206 -1.07 -16.13 -10.83
N GLN A 207 -1.36 -17.06 -9.92
CA GLN A 207 -2.45 -16.91 -8.95
C GLN A 207 -1.94 -16.53 -7.56
N THR A 208 -0.68 -16.11 -7.44
CA THR A 208 -0.15 -15.61 -6.17
C THR A 208 -0.91 -14.35 -5.80
N GLY A 209 -1.55 -14.33 -4.63
CA GLY A 209 -2.37 -13.19 -4.21
C GLY A 209 -3.27 -13.55 -3.02
N LEU A 210 -3.98 -12.56 -2.50
CA LEU A 210 -4.93 -12.77 -1.40
C LEU A 210 -6.28 -13.24 -1.93
N TYR A 211 -6.79 -14.30 -1.33
CA TYR A 211 -8.16 -14.75 -1.50
C TYR A 211 -8.97 -14.44 -0.24
N VAL A 212 -10.13 -13.82 -0.44
CA VAL A 212 -11.14 -13.56 0.60
C VAL A 212 -12.43 -14.25 0.18
N SER A 213 -13.04 -15.04 1.06
CA SER A 213 -14.26 -15.81 0.75
C SER A 213 -15.40 -14.97 0.17
N SER A 214 -15.59 -13.75 0.67
CA SER A 214 -16.66 -12.84 0.24
C SER A 214 -16.32 -11.99 -0.98
N ALA A 215 -15.04 -11.84 -1.34
CA ALA A 215 -14.58 -10.89 -2.37
C ALA A 215 -13.79 -11.53 -3.52
N GLY A 216 -13.34 -12.77 -3.37
CA GLY A 216 -12.60 -13.50 -4.39
C GLY A 216 -11.08 -13.31 -4.31
N HIS A 217 -10.42 -13.49 -5.47
CA HIS A 217 -8.97 -13.50 -5.62
C HIS A 217 -8.39 -12.09 -5.86
N ASN A 218 -7.09 -11.94 -5.57
CA ASN A 218 -6.31 -10.71 -5.75
C ASN A 218 -6.93 -9.50 -5.01
N TYR A 219 -7.43 -9.75 -3.80
CA TYR A 219 -8.14 -8.75 -3.01
C TYR A 219 -7.31 -7.48 -2.74
N GLU A 220 -6.00 -7.62 -2.66
CA GLU A 220 -5.02 -6.55 -2.48
C GLU A 220 -5.05 -5.49 -3.59
N TYR A 221 -5.51 -5.81 -4.80
CA TYR A 221 -5.58 -4.84 -5.89
C TYR A 221 -6.49 -3.65 -5.57
N ASN A 222 -7.50 -3.84 -4.71
CA ASN A 222 -8.38 -2.75 -4.25
C ASN A 222 -7.63 -1.65 -3.49
N PHE A 223 -6.40 -1.92 -3.06
CA PHE A 223 -5.57 -1.04 -2.24
C PHE A 223 -4.34 -0.51 -3.00
N ILE A 224 -4.22 -0.79 -4.30
CA ILE A 224 -3.12 -0.34 -5.14
C ILE A 224 -3.64 0.65 -6.17
N LYS A 225 -2.97 1.81 -6.30
CA LYS A 225 -3.36 2.87 -7.23
C LYS A 225 -2.17 3.33 -8.04
N LEU A 226 -2.42 3.59 -9.32
CA LEU A 226 -1.43 4.19 -10.23
C LEU A 226 -1.70 5.68 -10.42
N TYR A 227 -0.64 6.46 -10.30
CA TYR A 227 -0.55 7.86 -10.71
C TYR A 227 0.47 7.96 -11.83
N VAL A 228 0.07 8.58 -12.94
CA VAL A 228 0.98 8.89 -14.04
C VAL A 228 1.14 10.40 -14.11
N PHE A 229 2.34 10.85 -14.50
CA PHE A 229 2.66 12.25 -14.68
C PHE A 229 2.92 12.52 -16.17
N GLU A 230 2.17 13.45 -16.71
CA GLU A 230 2.11 13.75 -18.14
C GLU A 230 2.93 14.99 -18.49
N ASP A 231 3.42 15.05 -19.73
CA ASP A 231 4.03 16.26 -20.28
C ASP A 231 2.95 17.17 -20.88
N TYR A 232 2.61 18.26 -20.19
CA TYR A 232 1.85 19.34 -20.79
C TYR A 232 2.80 20.21 -21.60
N ARG A 233 3.07 19.85 -22.86
CA ARG A 233 3.58 20.88 -23.77
C ARG A 233 2.50 21.94 -23.92
N LYS A 234 2.77 23.14 -23.41
CA LYS A 234 2.12 24.35 -23.95
C LYS A 234 2.32 24.29 -25.45
N GLU A 235 1.23 24.29 -26.19
CA GLU A 235 1.30 24.58 -27.62
C GLU A 235 2.00 25.94 -27.72
N GLU A 236 3.22 25.95 -28.26
CA GLU A 236 3.79 27.18 -28.77
C GLU A 236 2.87 27.59 -29.91
N GLU A 237 2.05 28.60 -29.65
CA GLU A 237 1.36 29.38 -30.67
C GLU A 237 2.44 29.90 -31.63
N HIS A 238 2.64 29.18 -32.74
CA HIS A 238 3.34 29.73 -33.88
C HIS A 238 2.35 30.61 -34.64
N GLU A 239 2.50 31.92 -34.45
CA GLU A 239 2.00 32.99 -35.34
C GLU A 239 2.49 32.81 -36.78
#